data_AF-A0A238J278-F1
#
_entry.id   AF-A0A238J278-F1
#
_cell.length_a   1.000
_cell.length_b   1.000
_cell.length_c   1.000
_cell.angle_alpha   90.00
_cell.angle_beta   90.00
_cell.angle_gamma   90.00
#
_symmetry.space_group_name_H-M   'P 1'
#
loop_
_entity.id
_entity.type
_entity.pdbx_description
1 polymer ?
#
loop_
_entity_poly.entity_id
_entity_poly.type
_entity_poly.pdbx_seq_one_letter_code
_entity_poly.pdbx_strand_id
1 'polypeptide(L)' 'MSIASVGDALTMMQEAFGAYRAVLADLDDEKRDVAWNEIKDCIGQFSGQGGVSADMTFLLASGTNPPN' A
#
# COMPACT_ATOMS: atom_id res chain seq x y z
N MET A 1 12.32 2.73 -5.92
CA MET A 1 11.96 3.81 -4.97
C MET A 1 12.49 3.39 -3.60
N SER A 2 13.05 4.31 -2.80
CA SER A 2 13.47 4.01 -1.43
C SER A 2 12.57 4.77 -0.47
N ILE A 3 12.01 4.05 0.51
CA ILE A 3 11.15 4.61 1.55
C ILE A 3 11.90 4.52 2.88
N ALA A 4 11.86 5.61 3.66
CA ALA A 4 12.68 5.75 4.86
C ALA A 4 12.38 4.68 5.93
N SER A 5 11.13 4.22 6.03
CA SER A 5 10.75 3.18 6.99
C SER A 5 9.58 2.31 6.51
N VAL A 6 9.40 1.17 7.19
CA VAL A 6 8.22 0.30 7.04
C VAL A 6 6.93 1.05 7.39
N GLY A 7 6.97 1.95 8.39
CA GLY A 7 5.83 2.77 8.76
C GLY A 7 5.40 3.72 7.64
N ASP A 8 6.37 4.40 7.02
CA ASP A 8 6.07 5.32 5.91
C ASP A 8 5.52 4.57 4.69
N ALA A 9 6.03 3.37 4.41
CA ALA A 9 5.52 2.52 3.34
C ALA A 9 4.08 2.06 3.63
N LEU A 10 3.77 1.72 4.88
CA LEU A 10 2.42 1.34 5.30
C LEU A 10 1.45 2.53 5.18
N THR A 11 1.84 3.72 5.65
CA THR A 11 1.05 4.95 5.50
C THR A 11 0.77 5.23 4.02
N MET A 12 1.76 5.10 3.14
CA MET A 12 1.56 5.26 1.70
C MET A 12 0.52 4.26 1.16
N MET A 13 0.49 3.02 1.65
CA MET A 13 -0.53 2.04 1.23
C MET A 13 -1.92 2.33 1.76
N GLN A 14 -2.02 2.83 3.00
CA GLN A 14 -3.29 3.23 3.58
C GLN A 14 -3.86 4.48 2.91
N GLU A 15 -3.01 5.45 2.56
CA GLU A 15 -3.44 6.75 2.04
C GLU A 15 -3.57 6.77 0.51
N ALA A 16 -2.61 6.20 -0.22
CA ALA A 16 -2.50 6.37 -1.67
C ALA A 16 -3.11 5.22 -2.49
N PHE A 17 -3.08 3.98 -1.97
CA PHE A 17 -3.57 2.83 -2.72
C PHE A 17 -5.01 2.51 -2.36
N GLY A 18 -5.94 3.20 -3.03
CA GLY A 18 -7.39 2.95 -2.92
C GLY A 18 -7.81 1.50 -3.16
N ALA A 19 -7.01 0.70 -3.87
CA ALA A 19 -7.24 -0.73 -4.06
C ALA A 19 -7.14 -1.52 -2.73
N TYR A 20 -6.16 -1.25 -1.87
CA TYR A 20 -6.07 -1.90 -0.57
C TYR A 20 -7.23 -1.48 0.34
N ARG A 21 -7.57 -0.18 0.33
CA ARG A 21 -8.75 0.32 1.05
C ARG A 21 -10.05 -0.33 0.58
N ALA A 22 -10.21 -0.57 -0.71
CA ALA A 22 -11.39 -1.24 -1.26
C ALA A 22 -11.43 -2.73 -0.87
N VAL A 23 -10.29 -3.43 -0.94
CA VAL A 23 -10.19 -4.85 -0.55
C VAL A 23 -10.49 -5.06 0.94
N LEU A 24 -10.10 -4.11 1.79
CA LEU A 24 -10.28 -4.19 3.24
C LEU A 24 -11.58 -3.51 3.74
N ALA A 25 -12.39 -2.94 2.84
CA ALA A 25 -13.57 -2.16 3.19
C ALA A 25 -14.66 -3.01 3.87
N ASP A 26 -14.78 -4.28 3.46
CA ASP A 26 -15.82 -5.19 3.95
C ASP A 26 -15.42 -5.95 5.23
N LEU A 27 -14.20 -5.72 5.74
CA LEU A 27 -13.75 -6.27 7.01
C LEU A 27 -14.24 -5.40 8.18
N ASP A 28 -14.59 -6.04 9.29
CA ASP A 28 -14.73 -5.35 10.58
C ASP A 28 -13.37 -4.78 11.04
N ASP A 29 -13.41 -3.87 12.01
CA ASP A 29 -12.23 -3.11 12.42
C ASP A 29 -11.13 -4.03 12.98
N GLU A 30 -11.49 -5.07 13.74
CA GLU A 30 -10.52 -6.04 14.27
C GLU A 30 -9.80 -6.81 13.16
N LYS A 31 -10.52 -7.32 12.16
CA LYS A 31 -9.93 -8.01 11.02
C LYS A 31 -9.12 -7.07 10.14
N ARG A 32 -9.54 -5.81 10.01
CA ARG A 32 -8.82 -4.78 9.25
C ARG A 32 -7.48 -4.47 9.90
N ASP A 33 -7.44 -4.37 11.23
CA ASP A 33 -6.20 -4.16 11.98
C ASP A 33 -5.24 -5.34 11.85
N VAL A 34 -5.76 -6.57 11.91
CA VAL A 34 -4.95 -7.79 11.65
C VAL A 34 -4.38 -7.77 10.24
N ALA A 35 -5.19 -7.46 9.22
CA ALA A 35 -4.73 -7.39 7.84
C ALA A 35 -3.66 -6.31 7.63
N TRP A 36 -3.79 -5.15 8.29
CA TRP A 36 -2.75 -4.11 8.22
C TRP A 36 -1.45 -4.53 8.91
N ASN A 37 -1.52 -5.30 10.00
CA ASN A 37 -0.33 -5.86 10.63
C ASN A 37 0.36 -6.88 9.71
N GLU A 38 -0.39 -7.76 9.05
CA GLU A 38 0.18 -8.72 8.09
C GLU A 38 0.84 -8.01 6.90
N ILE A 39 0.22 -6.94 6.38
CA ILE A 39 0.79 -6.10 5.32
C ILE A 39 2.09 -5.44 5.81
N LYS A 40 2.10 -4.91 7.04
CA LYS A 40 3.29 -4.31 7.65
C LYS A 40 4.44 -5.31 7.76
N ASP A 41 4.15 -6.52 8.22
CA ASP A 41 5.14 -7.60 8.35
C ASP A 41 5.69 -8.01 6.98
N CYS A 42 4.82 -8.09 5.96
CA CYS A 42 5.22 -8.33 4.58
C CYS A 42 6.15 -7.22 4.05
N ILE A 43 5.82 -5.94 4.27
CA ILE A 43 6.69 -4.80 3.91
C ILE A 43 8.04 -4.90 4.62
N GLY A 44 8.04 -5.33 5.89
CA GLY A 44 9.24 -5.51 6.70
C GLY A 44 10.29 -6.43 6.07
N GLN A 45 9.85 -7.41 5.26
CA GLN A 45 10.75 -8.33 4.54
C GLN A 45 11.64 -7.61 3.50
N PHE A 46 11.24 -6.40 3.08
CA PHE A 46 11.97 -5.58 2.12
C PHE A 46 12.83 -4.49 2.80
N SER A 47 12.92 -4.50 4.14
CA SER A 47 13.71 -3.53 4.89
C SER A 47 15.20 -3.90 4.95
N GLY A 48 16.07 -2.90 4.81
CA GLY A 48 17.52 -3.02 4.92
C GLY A 48 18.14 -1.79 5.61
N GLN A 49 19.47 -1.70 5.64
CA GLN A 49 20.21 -0.63 6.34
C GLN A 49 19.85 0.81 5.88
N GLY A 50 19.20 0.98 4.73
CA GLY A 50 18.79 2.26 4.18
C GLY A 50 17.27 2.49 4.13
N GLY A 51 16.47 1.68 4.83
CA GLY A 51 15.00 1.72 4.78
C GLY A 51 14.42 0.59 3.94
N VAL A 52 13.19 0.78 3.43
CA VAL A 52 12.49 -0.21 2.60
C VAL A 52 12.84 0.00 1.13
N SER A 53 13.28 -1.07 0.46
CA SER A 53 13.59 -1.07 -0.96
C SER A 53 12.83 -2.19 -1.68
N ALA A 54 12.01 -1.83 -2.64
CA ALA A 54 11.29 -2.77 -3.49
C ALA A 54 11.27 -2.28 -4.93
N ASP A 55 11.29 -3.22 -5.87
CA ASP A 55 11.03 -2.94 -7.28
C ASP A 55 9.53 -2.63 -7.44
N MET A 56 9.23 -1.38 -7.77
CA MET A 56 7.86 -0.91 -7.97
C MET A 56 7.62 -0.63 -9.45
N THR A 57 6.54 -1.20 -9.98
CA THR A 57 6.04 -0.86 -11.31
C THR A 57 4.79 0.00 -11.17
N PHE A 58 4.84 1.22 -11.71
CA PHE A 58 3.68 2.10 -11.79
C PHE A 58 3.01 1.95 -13.15
N LEU A 59 1.73 1.56 -13.15
CA LEU A 59 0.88 1.58 -14.33
C LEU A 59 0.04 2.86 -14.31
N LEU A 60 0.45 3.85 -15.11
CA LEU A 60 -0.29 5.09 -15.28
C LEU A 60 -1.27 4.95 -16.45
N ALA A 61 -2.56 4.86 -16.15
CA ALA A 61 -3.61 4.89 -17.14
C ALA A 61 -4.36 6.23 -17.06
N SER A 62 -4.69 6.80 -18.22
CA SER A 62 -5.58 7.95 -18.32
C SER A 62 -6.70 7.63 -19.31
N GLY A 63 -7.90 8.12 -19.02
CA GLY A 63 -9.08 7.97 -19.87
C GLY A 63 -9.89 9.25 -19.86
N THR A 64 -10.51 9.57 -21.00
CA THR A 64 -11.53 10.60 -21.08
C THR A 64 -12.87 9.90 -21.21
N ASN A 65 -13.88 10.33 -20.44
CA ASN A 65 -15.24 9.92 -20.73
C ASN A 65 -15.59 10.45 -22.14
N PRO A 66 -16.17 9.61 -23.02
CA PRO A 66 -16.66 10.11 -24.28
C PRO A 66 -17.68 11.23 -24.01
N PRO A 67 -17.63 12.35 -24.73
CA PRO A 67 -18.69 13.36 -24.61
C PRO A 67 -20.01 12.72 -25.04
N ASN A 68 -21.02 12.87 -24.18
CA ASN A 68 -22.41 12.47 -24.47
C ASN A 68 -22.97 13.23 -25.68
#